data_AF-A0A1W9ZL82-F1
#
_entry.id   AF-A0A1W9ZL82-F1
#
_cell.length_a   1.000
_cell.length_b   1.000
_cell.length_c   1.000
_cell.angle_alpha   90.00
_cell.angle_beta   90.00
_cell.angle_gamma   90.00
#
_symmetry.space_group_name_H-M   'P 1'
#
loop_
_entity.id
_entity.type
_entity.pdbx_description
1 polymer ?
#
loop_
_entity_poly.entity_id
_entity_poly.type
_entity_poly.pdbx_seq_one_letter_code
_entity_poly.pdbx_strand_id
1 'polypeptide(L)'
;MTHASTMTEPVLPEAHGPLSTAVRCALTGPPSGDHLARIGASVRDSDPYGLDLHLALSMCYELHYRGLAGVDPAWEWNPALLGLRADLERVFLAGVRRDVGHIDPDQTAAAEMEALTIEPSDGTGPSYYLRDTGTWQQMCEYFVHRSLYHLKEGDPHAFAIPRLRGVAKAAFVAIEFDEYGAGQGARLHQQLFADLLSAAGLDATYWGYIDAVPAESLAVVNLMSLFGLHRSMRGAAIGHFASTEITSPPGSQRMVKALRRLQAPAACVEFYSEHVEADAVHEHVVRIDVVGDLVAQEPRLERDVIFGIRAHAAVEDRLAERIMASWRQNQTSLRRPLEHPGF
;
A
#
# COMPACT_ATOMS: atom_id res chain seq x y z
N MET A 1 -17.99 16.35 -17.74
CA MET A 1 -16.76 15.99 -17.02
C MET A 1 -16.31 14.67 -17.60
N THR A 2 -15.15 14.64 -18.24
CA THR A 2 -14.53 13.39 -18.71
C THR A 2 -13.89 12.75 -17.50
N HIS A 3 -14.51 11.69 -16.97
CA HIS A 3 -13.88 10.87 -15.93
C HIS A 3 -12.55 10.34 -16.48
N ALA A 4 -11.44 10.62 -15.79
CA ALA A 4 -10.15 10.04 -16.14
C ALA A 4 -10.28 8.52 -16.04
N SER A 5 -9.98 7.79 -17.13
CA SER A 5 -10.06 6.34 -17.12
C SER A 5 -8.88 5.78 -16.32
N THR A 6 -9.15 5.36 -15.10
CA THR A 6 -8.19 4.66 -14.23
C THR A 6 -7.89 3.23 -14.71
N MET A 7 -8.59 2.73 -15.72
CA MET A 7 -8.61 1.31 -16.13
C MET A 7 -7.53 0.91 -17.16
N THR A 8 -6.58 1.78 -17.47
CA THR A 8 -5.52 1.44 -18.43
C THR A 8 -4.35 0.74 -17.73
N GLU A 9 -3.74 -0.23 -18.43
CA GLU A 9 -2.51 -0.87 -17.98
C GLU A 9 -1.41 0.20 -17.85
N PRO A 10 -0.69 0.25 -16.71
CA PRO A 10 0.36 1.22 -16.51
C PRO A 10 1.55 0.94 -17.43
N VAL A 11 2.28 1.99 -17.80
CA VAL A 11 3.52 1.85 -18.57
C VAL A 11 4.60 1.23 -17.68
N LEU A 12 5.46 0.42 -18.29
CA LEU A 12 6.60 -0.19 -17.62
C LEU A 12 7.54 0.90 -17.04
N PRO A 13 7.83 0.91 -15.72
CA PRO A 13 8.57 1.98 -15.05
C PRO A 13 10.06 2.01 -15.42
N GLU A 14 10.72 3.14 -15.21
CA GLU A 14 12.16 3.27 -15.38
C GLU A 14 12.92 2.36 -14.39
N ALA A 15 13.97 1.69 -14.87
CA ALA A 15 14.83 0.89 -14.01
C ALA A 15 15.78 1.79 -13.20
N HIS A 16 16.07 1.41 -11.96
CA HIS A 16 16.98 2.14 -11.08
C HIS A 16 18.35 1.45 -10.90
N GLY A 17 18.38 0.12 -10.96
CA GLY A 17 19.59 -0.68 -10.74
C GLY A 17 19.52 -2.03 -11.43
N PRO A 18 20.47 -2.94 -11.14
CA PRO A 18 20.58 -4.22 -11.83
C PRO A 18 19.31 -5.09 -11.76
N LEU A 19 18.61 -5.11 -10.63
CA LEU A 19 17.42 -5.96 -10.44
C LEU A 19 16.25 -5.49 -11.30
N SER A 20 15.88 -4.21 -11.14
CA SER A 20 14.80 -3.59 -11.92
C SER A 20 15.14 -3.53 -13.41
N THR A 21 16.41 -3.33 -13.77
CA THR A 21 16.85 -3.38 -15.18
C THR A 21 16.61 -4.78 -15.76
N ALA A 22 16.95 -5.82 -15.03
CA ALA A 22 16.83 -7.17 -15.53
C ALA A 22 15.37 -7.64 -15.63
N VAL A 23 14.52 -7.29 -14.66
CA VAL A 23 13.07 -7.52 -14.75
C VAL A 23 12.49 -6.75 -15.94
N ARG A 24 12.79 -5.45 -16.07
CA ARG A 24 12.32 -4.62 -17.18
C ARG A 24 12.73 -5.21 -18.54
N CYS A 25 14.00 -5.59 -18.72
CA CYS A 25 14.49 -6.20 -19.95
C CYS A 25 13.84 -7.56 -20.26
N ALA A 26 13.49 -8.34 -19.24
CA ALA A 26 12.76 -9.59 -19.45
C ALA A 26 11.34 -9.32 -19.94
N LEU A 27 10.61 -8.42 -19.28
CA LEU A 27 9.21 -8.12 -19.58
C LEU A 27 8.99 -7.48 -20.97
N THR A 28 10.00 -6.86 -21.56
CA THR A 28 9.92 -6.34 -22.94
C THR A 28 10.11 -7.42 -24.02
N GLY A 29 10.55 -8.62 -23.63
CA GLY A 29 10.70 -9.76 -24.52
C GLY A 29 9.57 -10.80 -24.37
N PRO A 30 9.52 -11.81 -25.24
CA PRO A 30 8.59 -12.92 -25.08
C PRO A 30 8.91 -13.71 -23.79
N PRO A 31 7.89 -14.28 -23.12
CA PRO A 31 8.09 -15.14 -21.96
C PRO A 31 9.10 -16.27 -22.25
N SER A 32 10.23 -16.22 -21.56
CA SER A 32 11.31 -17.22 -21.70
C SER A 32 11.86 -17.64 -20.34
N GLY A 33 12.41 -18.85 -20.25
CA GLY A 33 12.97 -19.38 -18.99
C GLY A 33 14.43 -18.98 -18.71
N ASP A 34 15.19 -18.60 -19.74
CA ASP A 34 16.66 -18.58 -19.67
C ASP A 34 17.28 -17.26 -19.20
N HIS A 35 16.56 -16.13 -19.32
CA HIS A 35 17.13 -14.80 -19.09
C HIS A 35 17.29 -14.44 -17.61
N LEU A 36 16.43 -14.95 -16.72
CA LEU A 36 16.37 -14.50 -15.33
C LEU A 36 17.23 -15.33 -14.36
N ALA A 37 17.66 -16.53 -14.77
CA ALA A 37 18.47 -17.43 -13.92
C ALA A 37 19.84 -16.85 -13.52
N ARG A 38 20.33 -15.80 -14.21
CA ARG A 38 21.66 -15.22 -13.96
C ARG A 38 21.67 -14.12 -12.89
N ILE A 39 20.51 -13.59 -12.49
CA ILE A 39 20.41 -12.47 -11.53
C ILE A 39 20.42 -12.97 -10.08
N GLY A 40 20.08 -14.25 -9.84
CA GLY A 40 19.85 -14.80 -8.49
C GLY A 40 21.04 -14.71 -7.52
N ALA A 41 22.28 -14.60 -8.01
CA ALA A 41 23.46 -14.45 -7.15
C ALA A 41 23.55 -13.07 -6.48
N SER A 42 23.05 -11.99 -7.10
CA SER A 42 23.14 -10.62 -6.55
C SER A 42 21.96 -10.22 -5.68
N VAL A 43 20.82 -10.94 -5.75
CA VAL A 43 19.61 -10.60 -5.00
C VAL A 43 19.83 -10.68 -3.48
N ARG A 44 20.55 -11.70 -3.01
CA ARG A 44 20.68 -12.01 -1.58
C ARG A 44 21.39 -10.92 -0.76
N ASP A 45 22.27 -10.17 -1.40
CA ASP A 45 23.06 -9.10 -0.77
C ASP A 45 22.42 -7.72 -0.94
N SER A 46 21.23 -7.65 -1.54
CA SER A 46 20.53 -6.39 -1.78
C SER A 46 19.93 -5.81 -0.49
N ASP A 47 19.85 -4.48 -0.42
CA ASP A 47 19.13 -3.79 0.65
C ASP A 47 17.63 -4.16 0.62
N PRO A 48 17.06 -4.74 1.70
CA PRO A 48 15.65 -5.09 1.78
C PRO A 48 14.67 -3.95 1.52
N TYR A 49 15.10 -2.71 1.73
CA TYR A 49 14.29 -1.51 1.48
C TYR A 49 14.83 -0.66 0.33
N GLY A 50 15.73 -1.22 -0.47
CA GLY A 50 16.36 -0.51 -1.60
C GLY A 50 15.39 -0.29 -2.75
N LEU A 51 15.52 0.87 -3.41
CA LEU A 51 14.66 1.25 -4.54
C LEU A 51 14.72 0.25 -5.71
N ASP A 52 15.90 -0.27 -6.02
CA ASP A 52 16.07 -1.25 -7.11
C ASP A 52 15.29 -2.54 -6.85
N LEU A 53 15.33 -3.04 -5.61
CA LEU A 53 14.58 -4.23 -5.19
C LEU A 53 13.07 -3.96 -5.25
N HIS A 54 12.61 -2.82 -4.74
CA HIS A 54 11.19 -2.52 -4.68
C HIS A 54 10.57 -2.22 -6.04
N LEU A 55 11.28 -1.56 -6.96
CA LEU A 55 10.82 -1.40 -8.34
C LEU A 55 10.71 -2.75 -9.05
N ALA A 56 11.69 -3.64 -8.86
CA ALA A 56 11.64 -5.00 -9.39
C ALA A 56 10.43 -5.77 -8.84
N LEU A 57 10.18 -5.71 -7.53
CA LEU A 57 9.00 -6.33 -6.90
C LEU A 57 7.69 -5.74 -7.41
N SER A 58 7.58 -4.41 -7.53
CA SER A 58 6.36 -3.77 -8.00
C SER A 58 6.00 -4.22 -9.42
N MET A 59 6.98 -4.26 -10.34
CA MET A 59 6.76 -4.82 -11.68
C MET A 59 6.30 -6.28 -11.66
N CYS A 60 6.91 -7.12 -10.80
CA CYS A 60 6.52 -8.52 -10.66
C CYS A 60 5.10 -8.70 -10.08
N TYR A 61 4.68 -7.82 -9.18
CA TYR A 61 3.34 -7.89 -8.57
C TYR A 61 2.25 -7.38 -9.50
N GLU A 62 2.53 -6.37 -10.32
CA GLU A 62 1.53 -5.79 -11.21
C GLU A 62 0.98 -6.74 -12.26
N LEU A 63 1.75 -7.78 -12.61
CA LEU A 63 1.30 -8.88 -13.46
C LEU A 63 0.11 -9.66 -12.88
N HIS A 64 -0.13 -9.60 -11.57
CA HIS A 64 -1.30 -10.20 -10.91
C HIS A 64 -2.47 -9.23 -10.72
N TYR A 65 -2.30 -7.96 -11.10
CA TYR A 65 -3.33 -6.93 -11.04
C TYR A 65 -3.78 -6.58 -12.47
N ARG A 66 -3.43 -5.39 -12.97
CA ARG A 66 -3.84 -4.91 -14.29
C ARG A 66 -2.87 -5.30 -15.41
N GLY A 67 -1.72 -5.90 -15.07
CA GLY A 67 -0.64 -6.12 -16.03
C GLY A 67 0.12 -4.83 -16.34
N LEU A 68 0.95 -4.85 -17.38
CA LEU A 68 1.79 -3.72 -17.78
C LEU A 68 1.66 -3.53 -19.29
N ALA A 69 1.53 -2.29 -19.73
CA ALA A 69 1.30 -1.98 -21.14
C ALA A 69 2.38 -2.58 -22.04
N GLY A 70 1.97 -3.43 -22.98
CA GLY A 70 2.86 -4.08 -23.94
C GLY A 70 3.63 -5.29 -23.40
N VAL A 71 3.35 -5.74 -22.17
CA VAL A 71 3.92 -6.97 -21.59
C VAL A 71 2.97 -8.15 -21.85
N ASP A 72 3.52 -9.27 -22.30
CA ASP A 72 2.75 -10.49 -22.53
C ASP A 72 2.16 -11.03 -21.20
N PRO A 73 0.83 -11.22 -21.08
CA PRO A 73 0.20 -11.73 -19.86
C PRO A 73 0.72 -13.09 -19.38
N ALA A 74 1.30 -13.91 -20.26
CA ALA A 74 1.89 -15.18 -19.87
C ALA A 74 3.15 -15.03 -18.97
N TRP A 75 3.69 -13.82 -18.82
CA TRP A 75 4.70 -13.51 -17.80
C TRP A 75 4.18 -13.71 -16.36
N GLU A 76 2.88 -13.57 -16.11
CA GLU A 76 2.26 -13.74 -14.78
C GLU A 76 2.67 -15.08 -14.13
N TRP A 77 2.69 -16.15 -14.93
CA TRP A 77 2.99 -17.51 -14.48
C TRP A 77 4.33 -18.04 -15.00
N ASN A 78 5.21 -17.17 -15.49
CA ASN A 78 6.54 -17.58 -15.94
C ASN A 78 7.38 -18.09 -14.76
N PRO A 79 7.86 -19.35 -14.78
CA PRO A 79 8.56 -19.93 -13.63
C PRO A 79 9.86 -19.23 -13.24
N ALA A 80 10.59 -18.68 -14.21
CA ALA A 80 11.84 -17.98 -13.95
C ALA A 80 11.60 -16.63 -13.26
N LEU A 81 10.56 -15.91 -13.67
CA LEU A 81 10.16 -14.66 -13.02
C LEU A 81 9.61 -14.89 -11.61
N LEU A 82 8.79 -15.93 -11.42
CA LEU A 82 8.31 -16.33 -10.11
C LEU A 82 9.46 -16.73 -9.16
N GLY A 83 10.48 -17.41 -9.68
CA GLY A 83 11.69 -17.74 -8.93
C GLY A 83 12.45 -16.49 -8.47
N LEU A 84 12.66 -15.52 -9.37
CA LEU A 84 13.28 -14.25 -9.02
C LEU A 84 12.44 -13.46 -8.01
N ARG A 85 11.12 -13.39 -8.19
CA ARG A 85 10.23 -12.73 -7.23
C ARG A 85 10.35 -13.35 -5.84
N ALA A 86 10.31 -14.68 -5.74
CA ALA A 86 10.46 -15.37 -4.45
C ALA A 86 11.79 -15.05 -3.75
N ASP A 87 12.87 -14.81 -4.50
CA ASP A 87 14.15 -14.38 -3.94
C ASP A 87 14.11 -12.94 -3.42
N LEU A 88 13.51 -12.01 -4.18
CA LEU A 88 13.30 -10.62 -3.76
C LEU A 88 12.40 -10.52 -2.53
N GLU A 89 11.29 -11.26 -2.53
CA GLU A 89 10.34 -11.36 -1.41
C GLU A 89 11.03 -11.84 -0.13
N ARG A 90 11.96 -12.81 -0.24
CA ARG A 90 12.69 -13.33 0.92
C ARG A 90 13.59 -12.27 1.55
N VAL A 91 14.25 -11.45 0.73
CA VAL A 91 15.11 -10.36 1.20
C VAL A 91 14.26 -9.29 1.87
N PHE A 92 13.17 -8.85 1.23
CA PHE A 92 12.24 -7.87 1.80
C PHE A 92 11.61 -8.37 3.12
N LEU A 93 11.06 -9.58 3.14
CA LEU A 93 10.44 -10.17 4.32
C LEU A 93 11.44 -10.35 5.48
N ALA A 94 12.71 -10.61 5.19
CA ALA A 94 13.76 -10.65 6.20
C ALA A 94 14.02 -9.27 6.82
N GLY A 95 13.95 -8.20 6.02
CA GLY A 95 13.96 -6.82 6.51
C GLY A 95 12.78 -6.52 7.42
N VAL A 96 11.56 -6.81 6.96
CA VAL A 96 10.33 -6.58 7.75
C VAL A 96 10.33 -7.37 9.05
N ARG A 97 10.74 -8.63 9.04
CA ARG A 97 10.84 -9.45 10.27
C ARG A 97 11.85 -8.91 11.27
N ARG A 98 12.95 -8.31 10.78
CA ARG A 98 13.94 -7.66 11.65
C ARG A 98 13.33 -6.45 12.35
N ASP A 99 12.59 -5.63 11.62
CA ASP A 99 12.02 -4.39 12.13
C ASP A 99 10.81 -4.67 13.05
N VAL A 100 10.00 -5.69 12.75
CA VAL A 100 8.92 -6.16 13.66
C VAL A 100 9.47 -6.75 14.96
N GLY A 101 10.64 -7.39 14.91
CA GLY A 101 11.29 -7.96 16.07
C GLY A 101 10.59 -9.18 16.66
N HIS A 102 10.84 -9.44 17.95
CA HIS A 102 10.25 -10.57 18.66
C HIS A 102 8.79 -10.28 19.02
N ILE A 103 7.94 -11.30 18.84
CA ILE A 103 6.56 -11.30 19.33
C ILE A 103 6.52 -12.29 20.49
N ASP A 104 6.23 -11.81 21.70
CA ASP A 104 6.17 -12.64 22.90
C ASP A 104 5.01 -13.65 22.82
N PRO A 105 5.10 -14.83 23.46
CA PRO A 105 4.05 -15.85 23.41
C PRO A 105 2.72 -15.45 24.06
N ASP A 106 2.72 -14.48 24.97
CA ASP A 106 1.55 -13.95 25.66
C ASP A 106 0.94 -12.72 24.97
N GLN A 107 1.59 -12.20 23.93
CA GLN A 107 1.04 -11.14 23.11
C GLN A 107 -0.18 -11.65 22.33
N THR A 108 -1.26 -10.88 22.35
CA THR A 108 -2.51 -11.21 21.64
C THR A 108 -2.82 -10.20 20.56
N ALA A 109 -3.52 -10.64 19.51
CA ALA A 109 -3.97 -9.73 18.45
C ALA A 109 -4.95 -8.67 18.98
N ALA A 110 -5.79 -9.04 19.97
CA ALA A 110 -6.71 -8.12 20.61
C ALA A 110 -5.98 -6.96 21.32
N ALA A 111 -4.89 -7.25 22.04
CA ALA A 111 -4.09 -6.23 22.71
C ALA A 111 -3.37 -5.30 21.72
N GLU A 112 -2.87 -5.81 20.60
CA GLU A 112 -2.30 -4.98 19.52
C GLU A 112 -3.35 -4.05 18.92
N MET A 113 -4.54 -4.57 18.60
CA MET A 113 -5.64 -3.77 18.05
C MET A 113 -6.15 -2.72 19.03
N GLU A 114 -6.22 -3.03 20.33
CA GLU A 114 -6.58 -2.05 21.36
C GLU A 114 -5.56 -0.91 21.42
N ALA A 115 -4.27 -1.22 21.36
CA ALA A 115 -3.21 -0.21 21.34
C ALA A 115 -3.32 0.73 20.13
N LEU A 116 -3.74 0.24 18.96
CA LEU A 116 -3.95 1.05 17.76
C LEU A 116 -5.07 2.10 17.91
N THR A 117 -6.03 1.88 18.81
CA THR A 117 -7.12 2.85 19.05
C THR A 117 -6.68 4.10 19.81
N ILE A 118 -5.48 4.09 20.38
CA ILE A 118 -4.96 5.17 21.21
C ILE A 118 -4.16 6.13 20.32
N GLU A 119 -4.75 7.27 19.99
CA GLU A 119 -4.04 8.33 19.26
C GLU A 119 -3.04 9.08 20.17
N PRO A 120 -1.76 9.22 19.75
CA PRO A 120 -0.83 10.12 20.43
C PRO A 120 -1.31 11.57 20.34
N SER A 121 -1.44 12.24 21.48
CA SER A 121 -1.85 13.65 21.55
C SER A 121 -0.78 14.59 20.99
N ASP A 122 0.48 14.15 20.97
CA ASP A 122 1.67 14.83 20.48
C ASP A 122 2.29 14.17 19.22
N GLY A 123 1.46 13.47 18.43
CA GLY A 123 1.89 12.81 17.20
C GLY A 123 2.66 13.73 16.25
N THR A 124 3.74 13.22 15.66
CA THR A 124 4.67 14.01 14.82
C THR A 124 4.77 13.54 13.37
N GLY A 125 3.92 12.59 12.97
CA GLY A 125 3.89 12.03 11.61
C GLY A 125 3.29 12.98 10.56
N PRO A 126 3.33 12.59 9.27
CA PRO A 126 2.95 13.45 8.15
C PRO A 126 1.57 14.09 8.27
N SER A 127 0.57 13.33 8.72
CA SER A 127 -0.80 13.82 8.85
C SER A 127 -1.00 14.85 9.97
N TYR A 128 -0.26 14.73 11.09
CA TYR A 128 -0.23 15.75 12.14
C TYR A 128 0.43 17.03 11.63
N TYR A 129 1.58 16.88 10.95
CA TYR A 129 2.29 18.00 10.36
C TYR A 129 1.43 18.72 9.30
N LEU A 130 0.81 18.00 8.37
CA LEU A 130 -0.09 18.56 7.35
C LEU A 130 -1.31 19.24 7.97
N ARG A 131 -1.89 18.68 9.04
CA ARG A 131 -2.99 19.32 9.78
C ARG A 131 -2.60 20.68 10.31
N ASP A 132 -1.44 20.77 10.97
CA ASP A 132 -1.10 21.94 11.77
C ASP A 132 -0.34 23.02 10.98
N THR A 133 0.68 22.62 10.21
CA THR A 133 1.67 23.55 9.64
C THR A 133 2.06 23.27 8.20
N GLY A 134 1.74 22.11 7.65
CA GLY A 134 2.14 21.72 6.29
C GLY A 134 1.59 22.65 5.21
N THR A 135 2.23 22.64 4.05
CA THR A 135 1.91 23.46 2.88
C THR A 135 1.09 22.67 1.86
N TRP A 136 0.48 23.38 0.90
CA TRP A 136 -0.21 22.71 -0.22
C TRP A 136 0.74 21.84 -1.05
N GLN A 137 1.96 22.31 -1.31
CA GLN A 137 2.97 21.51 -2.01
C GLN A 137 3.25 20.19 -1.30
N GLN A 138 3.41 20.20 0.03
CA GLN A 138 3.61 18.99 0.82
C GLN A 138 2.37 18.10 0.84
N MET A 139 1.16 18.67 0.80
CA MET A 139 -0.08 17.91 0.63
C MET A 139 -0.10 17.18 -0.73
N CYS A 140 0.29 17.84 -1.81
CA CYS A 140 0.42 17.21 -3.13
C CYS A 140 1.49 16.10 -3.13
N GLU A 141 2.65 16.31 -2.50
CA GLU A 141 3.64 15.25 -2.33
C GLU A 141 3.07 14.04 -1.57
N TYR A 142 2.29 14.27 -0.52
CA TYR A 142 1.61 13.20 0.22
C TYR A 142 0.62 12.43 -0.67
N PHE A 143 -0.18 13.12 -1.48
CA PHE A 143 -1.07 12.46 -2.45
C PHE A 143 -0.31 11.61 -3.46
N VAL A 144 0.84 12.10 -3.93
CA VAL A 144 1.71 11.37 -4.86
C VAL A 144 2.24 10.09 -4.23
N HIS A 145 2.73 10.14 -2.98
CA HIS A 145 3.16 8.93 -2.26
C HIS A 145 2.03 7.90 -2.13
N ARG A 146 0.82 8.37 -1.83
CA ARG A 146 -0.34 7.51 -1.59
C ARG A 146 -1.02 7.00 -2.86
N SER A 147 -0.79 7.65 -4.01
CA SER A 147 -1.38 7.28 -5.30
C SER A 147 -1.10 5.85 -5.74
N LEU A 148 0.05 5.29 -5.35
CA LEU A 148 0.43 3.91 -5.70
C LEU A 148 -0.47 2.86 -5.04
N TYR A 149 -1.03 3.18 -3.87
CA TYR A 149 -1.99 2.33 -3.19
C TYR A 149 -3.42 2.72 -3.55
N HIS A 150 -3.83 3.97 -3.33
CA HIS A 150 -5.24 4.33 -3.40
C HIS A 150 -5.85 4.16 -4.80
N LEU A 151 -5.06 4.27 -5.88
CA LEU A 151 -5.56 3.98 -7.24
C LEU A 151 -5.81 2.48 -7.51
N LYS A 152 -5.52 1.61 -6.53
CA LYS A 152 -5.83 0.17 -6.47
C LYS A 152 -6.28 -0.29 -5.08
N GLU A 153 -6.86 0.62 -4.31
CA GLU A 153 -7.40 0.35 -2.98
C GLU A 153 -8.33 -0.87 -2.98
N GLY A 154 -8.18 -1.73 -1.96
CA GLY A 154 -8.87 -3.03 -1.86
C GLY A 154 -8.21 -4.16 -2.67
N ASP A 155 -7.60 -3.90 -3.83
CA ASP A 155 -7.13 -4.97 -4.73
C ASP A 155 -6.13 -5.94 -4.05
N PRO A 156 -5.12 -5.49 -3.26
CA PRO A 156 -4.22 -6.42 -2.56
C PRO A 156 -4.91 -7.26 -1.48
N HIS A 157 -5.92 -6.69 -0.81
CA HIS A 157 -6.68 -7.34 0.25
C HIS A 157 -7.66 -8.37 -0.31
N ALA A 158 -8.21 -8.14 -1.51
CA ALA A 158 -9.10 -9.07 -2.20
C ALA A 158 -8.51 -10.49 -2.37
N PHE A 159 -7.19 -10.62 -2.51
CA PHE A 159 -6.56 -11.95 -2.57
C PHE A 159 -6.71 -12.78 -1.28
N ALA A 160 -7.05 -12.16 -0.14
CA ALA A 160 -7.36 -12.87 1.09
C ALA A 160 -8.74 -13.55 1.05
N ILE A 161 -9.72 -13.01 0.30
CA ILE A 161 -11.10 -13.51 0.21
C ILE A 161 -11.22 -15.03 -0.05
N PRO A 162 -10.51 -15.64 -1.02
CA PRO A 162 -10.61 -17.09 -1.26
C PRO A 162 -10.02 -17.93 -0.12
N ARG A 163 -9.28 -17.32 0.81
CA ARG A 163 -8.53 -18.00 1.89
C ARG A 163 -9.20 -17.88 3.25
N LEU A 164 -10.20 -17.02 3.37
CA LEU A 164 -11.07 -16.90 4.53
C LEU A 164 -12.29 -17.82 4.39
N ARG A 165 -12.94 -18.11 5.53
CA ARG A 165 -14.19 -18.87 5.62
C ARG A 165 -15.05 -18.30 6.75
N GLY A 166 -16.30 -18.74 6.84
CA GLY A 166 -17.17 -18.41 7.97
C GLY A 166 -17.50 -16.92 8.10
N VAL A 167 -17.65 -16.47 9.34
CA VAL A 167 -18.02 -15.10 9.68
C VAL A 167 -16.92 -14.14 9.26
N ALA A 168 -15.65 -14.48 9.51
CA ALA A 168 -14.50 -13.69 9.09
C ALA A 168 -14.52 -13.36 7.60
N LYS A 169 -14.90 -14.32 6.75
CA LYS A 169 -15.04 -14.06 5.31
C LYS A 169 -16.20 -13.11 5.01
N ALA A 170 -17.36 -13.35 5.60
CA ALA A 170 -18.55 -12.55 5.31
C ALA A 170 -18.35 -11.09 5.73
N ALA A 171 -17.80 -10.85 6.92
CA ALA A 171 -17.49 -9.52 7.43
C ALA A 171 -16.41 -8.83 6.59
N PHE A 172 -15.32 -9.53 6.25
CA PHE A 172 -14.26 -8.98 5.40
C PHE A 172 -14.78 -8.57 4.02
N VAL A 173 -15.61 -9.40 3.38
CA VAL A 173 -16.21 -9.08 2.08
C VAL A 173 -17.20 -7.92 2.17
N ALA A 174 -17.88 -7.73 3.30
CA ALA A 174 -18.76 -6.59 3.49
C ALA A 174 -17.98 -5.27 3.51
N ILE A 175 -16.81 -5.23 4.16
CA ILE A 175 -15.91 -4.08 4.15
C ILE A 175 -15.37 -3.87 2.72
N GLU A 176 -14.80 -4.90 2.10
CA GLU A 176 -14.32 -4.79 0.70
C GLU A 176 -15.40 -4.32 -0.27
N PHE A 177 -16.66 -4.76 -0.09
CA PHE A 177 -17.77 -4.30 -0.93
C PHE A 177 -17.98 -2.79 -0.81
N ASP A 178 -17.81 -2.22 0.38
CA ASP A 178 -17.87 -0.77 0.61
C ASP A 178 -16.69 -0.05 -0.05
N GLU A 179 -15.46 -0.55 0.12
CA GLU A 179 -14.25 -0.06 -0.57
C GLU A 179 -14.41 -0.03 -2.11
N TYR A 180 -15.12 -1.04 -2.65
CA TYR A 180 -15.50 -1.11 -4.07
C TYR A 180 -16.73 -0.24 -4.43
N GLY A 181 -17.06 0.76 -3.63
CA GLY A 181 -18.12 1.74 -3.85
C GLY A 181 -19.54 1.20 -3.65
N ALA A 182 -19.69 0.05 -2.98
CA ALA A 182 -20.94 -0.70 -2.83
C ALA A 182 -21.64 -0.96 -4.18
N GLY A 183 -20.85 -1.32 -5.20
CA GLY A 183 -21.33 -1.60 -6.56
C GLY A 183 -21.59 -0.37 -7.42
N GLN A 184 -21.26 0.84 -6.95
CA GLN A 184 -21.37 2.08 -7.70
C GLN A 184 -19.98 2.54 -8.13
N GLY A 185 -19.65 2.40 -9.43
CA GLY A 185 -18.31 2.69 -9.93
C GLY A 185 -17.81 4.12 -9.67
N ALA A 186 -18.70 5.11 -9.61
CA ALA A 186 -18.34 6.49 -9.29
C ALA A 186 -17.97 6.70 -7.81
N ARG A 187 -18.29 5.76 -6.94
CA ARG A 187 -17.94 5.77 -5.50
C ARG A 187 -16.85 4.76 -5.16
N LEU A 188 -16.30 4.07 -6.15
CA LEU A 188 -15.11 3.24 -5.97
C LEU A 188 -14.01 4.11 -5.36
N HIS A 189 -13.39 3.71 -4.25
CA HIS A 189 -12.39 4.54 -3.57
C HIS A 189 -11.21 4.90 -4.49
N GLN A 190 -10.86 3.99 -5.40
CA GLN A 190 -9.89 4.23 -6.48
C GLN A 190 -10.30 5.40 -7.41
N GLN A 191 -11.59 5.52 -7.73
CA GLN A 191 -12.13 6.63 -8.52
C GLN A 191 -12.15 7.92 -7.71
N LEU A 192 -12.56 7.87 -6.45
CA LEU A 192 -12.54 9.04 -5.56
C LEU A 192 -11.12 9.61 -5.40
N PHE A 193 -10.11 8.74 -5.30
CA PHE A 193 -8.72 9.19 -5.24
C PHE A 193 -8.23 9.76 -6.58
N ALA A 194 -8.64 9.19 -7.72
CA ALA A 194 -8.33 9.75 -9.04
C ALA A 194 -8.96 11.14 -9.25
N ASP A 195 -10.19 11.33 -8.76
CA ASP A 195 -10.88 12.63 -8.78
C ASP A 195 -10.18 13.63 -7.86
N LEU A 196 -9.69 13.19 -6.69
CA LEU A 196 -8.84 13.98 -5.80
C LEU A 196 -7.55 14.43 -6.50
N LEU A 197 -6.82 13.53 -7.16
CA LEU A 197 -5.58 13.88 -7.88
C LEU A 197 -5.86 14.91 -8.98
N SER A 198 -6.88 14.66 -9.79
CA SER A 198 -7.29 15.57 -10.86
C SER A 198 -7.65 16.96 -10.32
N ALA A 199 -8.41 17.02 -9.22
CA ALA A 199 -8.79 18.28 -8.59
C ALA A 199 -7.58 19.03 -7.99
N ALA A 200 -6.57 18.30 -7.50
CA ALA A 200 -5.31 18.86 -7.02
C ALA A 200 -4.34 19.26 -8.15
N GLY A 201 -4.74 19.13 -9.42
CA GLY A 201 -3.88 19.42 -10.57
C GLY A 201 -2.77 18.38 -10.79
N LEU A 202 -2.94 17.17 -10.26
CA LEU A 202 -2.00 16.06 -10.38
C LEU A 202 -2.48 15.06 -11.46
N ASP A 203 -1.53 14.36 -12.07
CA ASP A 203 -1.82 13.21 -12.93
C ASP A 203 -2.54 12.09 -12.14
N ALA A 204 -3.75 11.74 -12.59
CA ALA A 204 -4.57 10.68 -12.01
C ALA A 204 -4.36 9.31 -12.68
N THR A 205 -3.43 9.22 -13.65
CA THR A 205 -3.10 7.97 -14.33
C THR A 205 -2.58 6.94 -13.32
N TYR A 206 -3.09 5.72 -13.39
CA TYR A 206 -2.62 4.62 -12.57
C TYR A 206 -1.12 4.40 -12.76
N TRP A 207 -0.36 4.40 -11.65
CA TRP A 207 1.11 4.41 -11.60
C TRP A 207 1.81 5.63 -12.25
N GLY A 208 1.11 6.72 -12.54
CA GLY A 208 1.70 7.91 -13.17
C GLY A 208 2.93 8.48 -12.42
N TYR A 209 3.01 8.25 -11.11
CA TYR A 209 4.11 8.71 -10.25
C TYR A 209 5.07 7.62 -9.76
N ILE A 210 5.03 6.40 -10.30
CA ILE A 210 5.89 5.31 -9.83
C ILE A 210 7.39 5.65 -9.88
N ASP A 211 7.82 6.42 -10.89
CA ASP A 211 9.23 6.84 -11.03
C ASP A 211 9.60 8.04 -10.14
N ALA A 212 8.60 8.74 -9.57
CA ALA A 212 8.79 9.93 -8.75
C ALA A 212 8.89 9.60 -7.24
N VAL A 213 8.31 8.50 -6.79
CA VAL A 213 8.29 8.13 -5.37
C VAL A 213 9.58 7.44 -4.90
N PRO A 214 9.95 7.53 -3.61
CA PRO A 214 11.08 6.80 -3.05
C PRO A 214 10.70 5.33 -2.76
N ALA A 215 11.70 4.54 -2.37
CA ALA A 215 11.54 3.10 -2.14
C ALA A 215 10.50 2.79 -1.06
N GLU A 216 10.41 3.64 -0.04
CA GLU A 216 9.50 3.49 1.10
C GLU A 216 8.04 3.50 0.66
N SER A 217 7.66 4.30 -0.34
CA SER A 217 6.30 4.30 -0.88
C SER A 217 5.97 2.99 -1.60
N LEU A 218 6.95 2.44 -2.32
CA LEU A 218 6.79 1.14 -2.97
C LEU A 218 6.75 0.00 -1.94
N ALA A 219 7.52 0.10 -0.85
CA ALA A 219 7.58 -0.91 0.21
C ALA A 219 6.23 -1.10 0.89
N VAL A 220 5.52 -0.01 1.19
CA VAL A 220 4.15 -0.05 1.75
C VAL A 220 3.23 -0.89 0.87
N VAL A 221 3.18 -0.61 -0.44
CA VAL A 221 2.30 -1.32 -1.38
C VAL A 221 2.75 -2.76 -1.62
N ASN A 222 4.05 -2.98 -1.78
CA ASN A 222 4.62 -4.30 -2.03
C ASN A 222 4.42 -5.25 -0.84
N LEU A 223 4.34 -4.74 0.39
CA LEU A 223 4.02 -5.55 1.58
C LEU A 223 2.61 -6.13 1.50
N MET A 224 1.65 -5.32 1.04
CA MET A 224 0.26 -5.76 0.86
C MET A 224 0.18 -6.88 -0.17
N SER A 225 0.84 -6.72 -1.32
CA SER A 225 0.90 -7.77 -2.35
C SER A 225 1.64 -9.02 -1.87
N LEU A 226 2.71 -8.88 -1.09
CA LEU A 226 3.42 -10.01 -0.47
C LEU A 226 2.48 -10.84 0.41
N PHE A 227 1.74 -10.20 1.31
CA PHE A 227 0.79 -10.92 2.16
C PHE A 227 -0.40 -11.45 1.35
N GLY A 228 -0.88 -10.64 0.43
CA GLY A 228 -2.01 -10.91 -0.45
C GLY A 228 -1.77 -12.09 -1.38
N LEU A 229 -0.58 -12.31 -1.94
CA LEU A 229 -0.37 -13.42 -2.89
C LEU A 229 0.01 -14.75 -2.22
N HIS A 230 0.44 -14.72 -0.95
CA HIS A 230 0.91 -15.91 -0.23
C HIS A 230 -0.13 -16.45 0.76
N ARG A 231 -0.72 -17.61 0.46
CA ARG A 231 -1.70 -18.28 1.36
C ARG A 231 -1.18 -18.49 2.78
N SER A 232 0.12 -18.78 2.93
CA SER A 232 0.76 -18.94 4.24
C SER A 232 0.77 -17.66 5.06
N MET A 233 0.70 -16.50 4.42
CA MET A 233 0.73 -15.18 5.05
C MET A 233 -0.66 -14.59 5.27
N ARG A 234 -1.75 -15.37 5.12
CA ARG A 234 -3.12 -14.84 5.24
C ARG A 234 -3.41 -14.23 6.62
N GLY A 235 -2.80 -14.74 7.70
CA GLY A 235 -2.93 -14.11 9.02
C GLY A 235 -2.31 -12.71 9.03
N ALA A 236 -1.12 -12.56 8.42
CA ALA A 236 -0.46 -11.27 8.25
C ALA A 236 -1.23 -10.31 7.35
N ALA A 237 -1.87 -10.81 6.28
CA ALA A 237 -2.76 -10.00 5.45
C ALA A 237 -3.93 -9.41 6.28
N ILE A 238 -4.54 -10.23 7.14
CA ILE A 238 -5.66 -9.81 8.00
C ILE A 238 -5.20 -8.87 9.12
N GLY A 239 -4.03 -9.11 9.71
CA GLY A 239 -3.43 -8.18 10.67
C GLY A 239 -3.11 -6.83 10.06
N HIS A 240 -2.53 -6.81 8.86
CA HIS A 240 -2.29 -5.58 8.12
C HIS A 240 -3.61 -4.86 7.83
N PHE A 241 -4.62 -5.57 7.31
CA PHE A 241 -5.95 -5.03 7.06
C PHE A 241 -6.55 -4.39 8.31
N ALA A 242 -6.55 -5.10 9.45
CA ALA A 242 -7.01 -4.57 10.73
C ALA A 242 -6.26 -3.30 11.13
N SER A 243 -4.94 -3.24 10.92
CA SER A 243 -4.19 -2.03 11.21
C SER A 243 -4.57 -0.85 10.33
N THR A 244 -4.87 -1.08 9.05
CA THR A 244 -5.36 -0.06 8.13
C THR A 244 -6.73 0.45 8.58
N GLU A 245 -7.70 -0.44 8.77
CA GLU A 245 -9.08 -0.08 9.17
C GLU A 245 -9.16 0.66 10.50
N ILE A 246 -8.36 0.25 11.50
CA ILE A 246 -8.40 0.88 12.84
C ILE A 246 -7.78 2.29 12.81
N THR A 247 -6.73 2.49 12.00
CA THR A 247 -5.97 3.76 12.00
C THR A 247 -6.42 4.75 10.93
N SER A 248 -7.18 4.29 9.93
CA SER A 248 -7.68 5.12 8.82
C SER A 248 -8.61 6.25 9.27
N PRO A 249 -9.69 6.04 10.06
CA PRO A 249 -10.60 7.12 10.41
C PRO A 249 -9.95 8.29 11.17
N PRO A 250 -9.15 8.09 12.24
CA PRO A 250 -8.42 9.20 12.87
C PRO A 250 -7.38 9.82 11.92
N GLY A 251 -6.75 8.98 11.09
CA GLY A 251 -5.96 9.33 9.92
C GLY A 251 -6.59 10.45 9.07
N SER A 252 -7.73 10.09 8.52
CA SER A 252 -8.54 10.84 7.57
C SER A 252 -9.16 12.08 8.19
N GLN A 253 -9.58 12.03 9.46
CA GLN A 253 -10.06 13.23 10.18
C GLN A 253 -9.00 14.34 10.24
N ARG A 254 -7.72 13.98 10.45
CA ARG A 254 -6.63 14.98 10.41
C ARG A 254 -6.41 15.52 9.00
N MET A 255 -6.54 14.67 7.97
CA MET A 255 -6.43 15.10 6.58
C MET A 255 -7.56 16.04 6.18
N VAL A 256 -8.81 15.76 6.56
CA VAL A 256 -9.95 16.67 6.36
C VAL A 256 -9.69 18.04 6.99
N LYS A 257 -9.17 18.07 8.23
CA LYS A 257 -8.79 19.32 8.91
C LYS A 257 -7.69 20.07 8.16
N ALA A 258 -6.66 19.35 7.70
CA ALA A 258 -5.56 19.91 6.90
C ALA A 258 -6.07 20.54 5.60
N LEU A 259 -6.89 19.81 4.85
CA LEU A 259 -7.40 20.21 3.55
C LEU A 259 -8.34 21.42 3.65
N ARG A 260 -9.20 21.47 4.67
CA ARG A 260 -10.03 22.64 4.96
C ARG A 260 -9.18 23.87 5.30
N ARG A 261 -8.14 23.72 6.14
CA ARG A 261 -7.19 24.80 6.46
C ARG A 261 -6.48 25.33 5.22
N LEU A 262 -6.10 24.43 4.31
CA LEU A 262 -5.42 24.74 3.05
C LEU A 262 -6.37 25.25 1.95
N GLN A 263 -7.69 25.31 2.21
CA GLN A 263 -8.71 25.68 1.21
C GLN A 263 -8.65 24.81 -0.04
N ALA A 264 -8.40 23.51 0.16
CA ALA A 264 -8.29 22.54 -0.91
C ALA A 264 -9.60 22.38 -1.70
N PRO A 265 -9.54 21.87 -2.95
CA PRO A 265 -10.72 21.54 -3.74
C PRO A 265 -11.63 20.53 -3.02
N ALA A 266 -12.93 20.59 -3.29
CA ALA A 266 -13.93 19.76 -2.62
C ALA A 266 -13.65 18.25 -2.74
N ALA A 267 -13.29 17.77 -3.93
CA ALA A 267 -12.97 16.36 -4.17
C ALA A 267 -11.81 15.85 -3.29
N CYS A 268 -10.85 16.71 -2.95
CA CYS A 268 -9.78 16.32 -2.02
C CYS A 268 -10.33 16.06 -0.62
N VAL A 269 -11.28 16.87 -0.16
CA VAL A 269 -11.93 16.72 1.15
C VAL A 269 -12.88 15.53 1.16
N GLU A 270 -13.60 15.29 0.06
CA GLU A 270 -14.59 14.21 -0.09
C GLU A 270 -13.94 12.83 0.10
N PHE A 271 -12.82 12.55 -0.59
CA PHE A 271 -12.10 11.27 -0.45
C PHE A 271 -11.80 10.92 1.03
N TYR A 272 -11.20 11.86 1.78
CA TYR A 272 -10.90 11.60 3.19
C TYR A 272 -12.14 11.65 4.08
N SER A 273 -13.19 12.39 3.72
CA SER A 273 -14.44 12.39 4.49
C SER A 273 -15.13 11.03 4.44
N GLU A 274 -15.10 10.35 3.29
CA GLU A 274 -15.63 8.99 3.14
C GLU A 274 -15.00 8.04 4.17
N HIS A 275 -13.67 8.04 4.27
CA HIS A 275 -12.90 7.24 5.22
C HIS A 275 -13.04 7.69 6.69
N VAL A 276 -13.68 8.82 6.98
CA VAL A 276 -14.07 9.17 8.36
C VAL A 276 -15.39 8.49 8.74
N GLU A 277 -16.33 8.44 7.80
CA GLU A 277 -17.70 7.98 8.06
C GLU A 277 -17.84 6.46 7.90
N ALA A 278 -17.27 5.88 6.83
CA ALA A 278 -17.29 4.45 6.55
C ALA A 278 -16.48 3.65 7.58
N ASP A 279 -15.23 4.05 7.82
CA ASP A 279 -14.28 3.24 8.57
C ASP A 279 -14.56 3.19 10.08
N ALA A 280 -15.35 4.14 10.62
CA ALA A 280 -15.76 4.11 12.02
C ALA A 280 -16.63 2.88 12.33
N VAL A 281 -17.37 2.37 11.35
CA VAL A 281 -18.11 1.09 11.47
C VAL A 281 -17.17 -0.09 11.19
N HIS A 282 -16.23 0.06 10.25
CA HIS A 282 -15.28 -0.99 9.90
C HIS A 282 -14.35 -1.36 11.07
N GLU A 283 -13.92 -0.40 11.90
CA GLU A 283 -13.08 -0.67 13.07
C GLU A 283 -13.69 -1.76 13.99
N HIS A 284 -14.99 -1.65 14.30
CA HIS A 284 -15.65 -2.62 15.16
C HIS A 284 -15.77 -3.99 14.48
N VAL A 285 -16.19 -3.99 13.21
CA VAL A 285 -16.37 -5.20 12.40
C VAL A 285 -15.05 -5.95 12.22
N VAL A 286 -13.95 -5.24 11.95
CA VAL A 286 -12.64 -5.88 11.73
C VAL A 286 -12.11 -6.52 13.00
N ARG A 287 -12.26 -5.86 14.16
CA ARG A 287 -11.75 -6.36 15.43
C ARG A 287 -12.49 -7.61 15.89
N ILE A 288 -13.82 -7.60 15.77
CA ILE A 288 -14.68 -8.66 16.31
C ILE A 288 -14.95 -9.74 15.27
N ASP A 289 -15.54 -9.37 14.14
CA ASP A 289 -16.07 -10.34 13.19
C ASP A 289 -15.01 -10.86 12.22
N VAL A 290 -13.98 -10.07 11.89
CA VAL A 290 -12.87 -10.52 11.03
C VAL A 290 -11.76 -11.18 11.85
N VAL A 291 -11.06 -10.42 12.69
CA VAL A 291 -9.91 -10.92 13.45
C VAL A 291 -10.34 -11.86 14.57
N GLY A 292 -11.39 -11.49 15.33
CA GLY A 292 -11.90 -12.31 16.43
C GLY A 292 -12.36 -13.70 15.97
N ASP A 293 -13.20 -13.80 14.93
CA ASP A 293 -13.61 -15.09 14.38
C ASP A 293 -12.43 -15.87 13.78
N LEU A 294 -11.52 -15.22 13.05
CA LEU A 294 -10.35 -15.87 12.47
C LEU A 294 -9.47 -16.52 13.54
N VAL A 295 -9.14 -15.79 14.61
CA VAL A 295 -8.30 -16.31 15.71
C VAL A 295 -9.06 -17.35 16.52
N ALA A 296 -10.36 -17.21 16.75
CA ALA A 296 -11.17 -18.21 17.44
C ALA A 296 -11.19 -19.56 16.69
N GLN A 297 -11.32 -19.53 15.36
CA GLN A 297 -11.37 -20.74 14.54
C GLN A 297 -9.98 -21.29 14.18
N GLU A 298 -8.98 -20.43 14.02
CA GLU A 298 -7.62 -20.80 13.69
C GLU A 298 -6.59 -20.14 14.65
N PRO A 299 -6.51 -20.53 15.94
CA PRO A 299 -5.65 -19.85 16.94
C PRO A 299 -4.17 -19.77 16.56
N ARG A 300 -3.69 -20.75 15.78
CA ARG A 300 -2.33 -20.77 15.22
C ARG A 300 -1.97 -19.57 14.34
N LEU A 301 -2.95 -18.79 13.87
CA LEU A 301 -2.74 -17.58 13.05
C LEU A 301 -2.55 -16.31 13.88
N GLU A 302 -2.79 -16.33 15.19
CA GLU A 302 -2.72 -15.12 16.02
C GLU A 302 -1.37 -14.41 15.93
N ARG A 303 -0.28 -15.19 15.95
CA ARG A 303 1.08 -14.65 15.77
C ARG A 303 1.27 -14.00 14.39
N ASP A 304 0.67 -14.57 13.34
CA ASP A 304 0.74 -14.02 11.99
C ASP A 304 -0.07 -12.71 11.91
N VAL A 305 -1.22 -12.62 12.59
CA VAL A 305 -2.02 -11.39 12.70
C VAL A 305 -1.21 -10.28 13.39
N ILE A 306 -0.60 -10.58 14.54
CA ILE A 306 0.29 -9.62 15.24
C ILE A 306 1.44 -9.19 14.33
N PHE A 307 2.07 -10.14 13.63
CA PHE A 307 3.11 -9.83 12.66
C PHE A 307 2.61 -8.89 11.56
N GLY A 308 1.40 -9.11 11.02
CA GLY A 308 0.79 -8.23 10.02
C GLY A 308 0.56 -6.81 10.50
N ILE A 309 0.03 -6.65 11.72
CA ILE A 309 -0.19 -5.34 12.36
C ILE A 309 1.13 -4.59 12.50
N ARG A 310 2.14 -5.22 13.10
CA ARG A 310 3.45 -4.59 13.33
C ARG A 310 4.22 -4.35 12.04
N ALA A 311 4.06 -5.22 11.03
CA ALA A 311 4.69 -5.06 9.72
C ALA A 311 4.14 -3.84 8.97
N HIS A 312 2.82 -3.60 9.05
CA HIS A 312 2.19 -2.39 8.53
C HIS A 312 2.79 -1.13 9.19
N ALA A 313 2.83 -1.09 10.52
CA ALA A 313 3.44 0.02 11.25
C ALA A 313 4.91 0.24 10.84
N ALA A 314 5.71 -0.83 10.75
CA ALA A 314 7.13 -0.72 10.40
C ALA A 314 7.38 -0.09 9.03
N VAL A 315 6.59 -0.42 7.99
CA VAL A 315 6.78 0.18 6.66
C VAL A 315 6.20 1.60 6.58
N GLU A 316 5.08 1.87 7.26
CA GLU A 316 4.49 3.20 7.36
C GLU A 316 5.40 4.18 8.13
N ASP A 317 6.02 3.73 9.23
CA ASP A 317 6.97 4.54 10.01
C ASP A 317 8.19 4.92 9.16
N ARG A 318 8.73 4.00 8.36
CA ARG A 318 9.82 4.31 7.43
C ARG A 318 9.42 5.36 6.39
N LEU A 319 8.23 5.24 5.81
CA LEU A 319 7.70 6.23 4.88
C LEU A 319 7.51 7.60 5.58
N ALA A 320 6.92 7.60 6.76
CA ALA A 320 6.71 8.79 7.57
C ALA A 320 8.04 9.48 7.92
N GLU A 321 9.05 8.73 8.35
CA GLU A 321 10.40 9.24 8.62
C GLU A 321 11.02 9.88 7.38
N ARG A 322 10.95 9.21 6.22
CA ARG A 322 11.49 9.74 4.96
C ARG A 322 10.82 11.06 4.55
N ILE A 323 9.50 11.12 4.63
CA ILE A 323 8.71 12.31 4.32
C ILE A 323 9.08 13.45 5.29
N MET A 324 8.99 13.17 6.59
CA MET A 324 9.22 14.18 7.63
C MET A 324 10.66 14.69 7.65
N ALA A 325 11.65 13.84 7.41
CA ALA A 325 13.05 14.24 7.31
C ALA A 325 13.28 15.24 6.17
N SER A 326 12.62 15.04 5.03
CA SER A 326 12.73 15.93 3.86
C SER A 326 12.02 17.26 4.11
N TRP A 327 10.78 17.22 4.60
CA TRP A 327 9.98 18.41 4.88
C TRP A 327 10.58 19.30 5.95
N ARG A 328 11.15 18.73 7.03
CA ARG A 328 11.85 19.49 8.08
C ARG A 328 13.09 20.23 7.56
N GLN A 329 13.63 19.79 6.43
CA GLN A 329 14.76 20.44 5.75
C GLN A 329 14.32 21.35 4.60
N ASN A 330 13.01 21.60 4.43
CA ASN A 330 12.43 22.32 3.30
C ASN A 330 12.82 21.70 1.94
N GLN A 331 12.92 20.38 1.88
CA GLN A 331 13.18 19.60 0.67
C GLN A 331 11.96 18.77 0.31
N THR A 332 11.82 18.46 -0.99
CA THR A 332 10.80 17.53 -1.47
C THR A 332 11.03 16.13 -0.91
N SER A 333 9.95 15.43 -0.53
CA SER A 333 10.02 14.02 -0.13
C SER A 333 10.06 13.06 -1.32
N LEU A 334 9.86 13.56 -2.53
CA LEU A 334 9.91 12.80 -3.77
C LEU A 334 11.33 12.73 -4.34
N ARG A 335 11.55 11.78 -5.26
CA ARG A 335 12.80 11.67 -6.03
C ARG A 335 12.87 12.70 -7.16
N ARG A 336 11.71 13.05 -7.70
CA ARG A 336 11.53 14.09 -8.73
C ARG A 336 10.58 15.14 -8.13
N PRO A 337 11.00 16.42 -8.01
CA PRO A 337 10.09 17.46 -7.55
C PRO A 337 8.86 17.54 -8.47
N LEU A 338 7.70 17.86 -7.89
CA LEU A 338 6.53 18.16 -8.70
C LEU A 338 6.75 19.44 -9.50
N GLU A 339 6.44 19.40 -10.78
CA GLU A 339 6.35 20.60 -11.60
C GLU A 339 5.16 21.41 -11.07
N HIS A 340 5.45 22.60 -10.52
CA HIS A 340 4.50 23.56 -9.93
C HIS A 340 3.09 23.00 -9.66
N PRO A 341 2.89 22.24 -8.56
CA PRO A 341 1.57 21.75 -8.21
C PRO A 341 0.64 22.96 -8.09
N GLY A 342 -0.31 23.04 -9.01
CA GLY A 342 -1.12 24.24 -9.17
C GLY A 342 -1.87 24.53 -7.88
N PHE A 343 -1.70 25.74 -7.36
CA PHE A 343 -2.70 26.51 -6.60
C PHE A 343 -2.36 27.99 -6.71
#